data_AF-A0A535ABN5-F1
#
_entry.id   AF-A0A535ABN5-F1
#
_cell.length_a   1.000
_cell.length_b   1.000
_cell.length_c   1.000
_cell.angle_alpha   90.00
_cell.angle_beta   90.00
_cell.angle_gamma   90.00
#
_symmetry.space_group_name_H-M   'P 1'
#
loop_
_entity.id
_entity.type
_entity.pdbx_description
1 polymer ?
#
loop_
_entity_poly.entity_id
_entity_poly.type
_entity_poly.pdbx_seq_one_letter_code
_entity_poly.pdbx_strand_id
1 'polypeptide(L)'
;MLYAERNRVLGLVLLAPSPPAGALPRRPSEHELKAVPPVYDATWWGWLQPWDRLADAMPDMNDDELEKMQEMLAGARESGSARRERMLGVPVDASLISVPTLVIGAGLDDVIHPAEARRTADLLGATYEYFPSASHFGLVMGSESWPQVAGSVLGWLEERRHAMVAALMTAGTAR
;
A
#
# COMPACT_ATOMS: atom_id res chain seq x y z
N MET A 1 -6.17 -6.66 2.04
CA MET A 1 -6.57 -7.78 1.16
C MET A 1 -7.00 -9.00 1.97
N LEU A 2 -6.14 -9.69 2.72
CA LEU A 2 -6.50 -10.88 3.49
C LEU A 2 -7.70 -10.67 4.44
N TYR A 3 -7.83 -9.49 5.04
CA TYR A 3 -9.01 -9.14 5.84
C TYR A 3 -10.31 -9.17 5.00
N ALA A 4 -10.31 -8.59 3.80
CA ALA A 4 -11.46 -8.53 2.91
C ALA A 4 -11.81 -9.91 2.30
N GLU A 5 -10.84 -10.81 2.17
CA GLU A 5 -11.08 -12.21 1.82
C GLU A 5 -11.90 -12.94 2.90
N ARG A 6 -11.65 -12.62 4.18
CA ARG A 6 -12.23 -13.33 5.33
C ARG A 6 -13.43 -12.64 5.96
N ASN A 7 -13.64 -11.36 5.65
CA ASN A 7 -14.64 -10.52 6.29
C ASN A 7 -15.43 -9.76 5.23
N ARG A 8 -16.71 -9.56 5.53
CA ARG A 8 -17.56 -8.75 4.69
C ARG A 8 -17.14 -7.29 4.79
N VAL A 9 -16.76 -6.72 3.67
CA VAL A 9 -16.54 -5.28 3.48
C VAL A 9 -17.44 -4.79 2.35
N LEU A 10 -17.56 -3.47 2.19
CA LEU A 10 -18.37 -2.86 1.12
C LEU A 10 -17.52 -2.34 -0.04
N GLY A 11 -16.25 -2.11 0.24
CA GLY A 11 -15.25 -1.70 -0.73
C GLY A 11 -13.88 -1.85 -0.11
N LEU A 12 -12.86 -1.81 -0.96
CA LEU A 12 -11.47 -1.90 -0.56
C LEU A 12 -10.67 -0.80 -1.24
N VAL A 13 -9.96 0.01 -0.45
CA VAL A 13 -9.01 1.01 -0.95
C VAL A 13 -7.62 0.60 -0.49
N LEU A 14 -6.68 0.51 -1.43
CA LEU A 14 -5.30 0.12 -1.18
C LEU A 14 -4.36 1.22 -1.67
N LEU A 15 -3.57 1.79 -0.78
CA LEU A 15 -2.53 2.78 -1.10
C LEU A 15 -1.17 2.08 -1.11
N ALA A 16 -0.46 2.12 -2.25
CA ALA A 16 0.82 1.45 -2.47
C ALA A 16 0.91 0.06 -1.80
N PRO A 17 -0.05 -0.86 -2.05
CA PRO A 17 -0.10 -2.12 -1.32
C PRO A 17 1.11 -2.98 -1.65
N SER A 18 1.70 -3.61 -0.63
CA SER A 18 2.58 -4.75 -0.88
C SER A 18 1.86 -5.81 -1.71
N PRO A 19 2.45 -6.30 -2.80
CA PRO A 19 1.77 -7.25 -3.68
C PRO A 19 1.48 -8.57 -2.95
N PRO A 20 0.28 -9.16 -3.13
CA PRO A 20 0.03 -10.52 -2.69
C PRO A 20 0.87 -11.51 -3.51
N ALA A 21 0.96 -12.75 -3.04
CA ALA A 21 1.80 -13.79 -3.65
C ALA A 21 1.61 -13.95 -5.18
N GLY A 22 0.38 -13.81 -5.67
CA GLY A 22 0.02 -13.93 -7.09
C GLY A 22 0.34 -12.70 -7.95
N ALA A 23 0.62 -11.55 -7.34
CA ALA A 23 0.96 -10.31 -8.03
C ALA A 23 2.46 -9.96 -7.97
N LEU A 24 3.26 -10.77 -7.25
CA LEU A 24 4.70 -10.57 -7.16
C LEU A 24 5.35 -10.63 -8.55
N PRO A 25 6.23 -9.68 -8.90
CA PRO A 25 6.93 -9.70 -10.18
C PRO A 25 7.94 -10.85 -10.25
N ARG A 26 8.50 -11.25 -9.11
CA ARG A 26 9.36 -12.43 -8.93
C ARG A 26 9.27 -12.92 -7.48
N ARG A 27 9.69 -14.16 -7.26
CA ARG A 27 9.93 -14.65 -5.89
C ARG A 27 11.29 -14.14 -5.38
N PRO A 28 11.41 -13.81 -4.08
CA PRO A 28 12.70 -13.55 -3.47
C PRO A 28 13.52 -14.84 -3.43
N SER A 29 14.83 -14.73 -3.59
CA SER A 29 15.78 -15.82 -3.41
C SER A 29 15.96 -16.16 -1.92
N GLU A 30 16.46 -17.36 -1.63
CA GLU A 30 16.79 -17.73 -0.25
C GLU A 30 17.80 -16.77 0.40
N HIS A 31 18.75 -16.26 -0.38
CA HIS A 31 19.76 -15.34 0.11
C HIS A 31 19.12 -14.02 0.57
N GLU A 32 18.20 -13.46 -0.23
CA GLU A 32 17.45 -12.26 0.14
C GLU A 32 16.62 -12.47 1.42
N LEU A 33 16.01 -13.65 1.59
CA LEU A 33 15.25 -13.97 2.80
C LEU A 33 16.15 -14.12 4.04
N LYS A 34 17.32 -14.74 3.88
CA LYS A 34 18.32 -14.92 4.96
C LYS A 34 18.98 -13.60 5.36
N ALA A 35 19.02 -12.61 4.46
CA ALA A 35 19.54 -11.27 4.75
C ALA A 35 18.64 -10.45 5.69
N VAL A 36 17.37 -10.84 5.86
CA VAL A 36 16.45 -10.18 6.80
C VAL A 36 16.81 -10.57 8.24
N PRO A 37 17.20 -9.62 9.10
CA PRO A 37 17.53 -9.93 10.49
C PRO A 37 16.27 -10.35 11.27
N PRO A 38 16.39 -10.98 12.46
CA PRO A 38 15.23 -11.38 13.25
C PRO A 38 14.31 -10.22 13.67
N VAL A 39 14.90 -9.06 13.92
CA VAL A 39 14.23 -7.78 14.18
C VAL A 39 15.04 -6.71 13.44
N TYR A 40 14.37 -5.78 12.78
CA TYR A 40 15.01 -4.63 12.12
C TYR A 40 14.31 -3.34 12.51
N ASP A 41 14.93 -2.21 12.17
CA ASP A 41 14.42 -0.86 12.37
C ASP A 41 14.24 -0.11 11.04
N ALA A 42 13.80 1.15 11.13
CA ALA A 42 13.63 2.01 9.96
C ALA A 42 14.96 2.38 9.26
N THR A 43 16.11 2.25 9.94
CA THR A 43 17.44 2.43 9.33
C THR A 43 17.71 1.31 8.33
N TRP A 44 17.42 0.05 8.69
CA TRP A 44 17.59 -1.09 7.78
C TRP A 44 16.71 -0.99 6.54
N TRP A 45 15.53 -0.36 6.64
CA TRP A 45 14.67 -0.05 5.50
C TRP A 45 15.16 1.10 4.63
N GLY A 46 16.06 1.95 5.15
CA GLY A 46 16.48 3.19 4.49
C GLY A 46 15.52 4.36 4.72
N TRP A 47 14.59 4.29 5.68
CA TRP A 47 13.71 5.41 6.02
C TRP A 47 14.24 6.31 7.14
N LEU A 48 15.23 5.82 7.88
CA LEU A 48 16.12 6.65 8.69
C LEU A 48 17.50 6.65 8.02
N GLN A 49 17.87 7.77 7.42
CA GLN A 49 19.11 7.92 6.66
C GLN A 49 19.54 9.40 6.63
N PRO A 50 20.77 9.69 6.18
CA PRO A 50 21.20 11.07 5.96
C PRO A 50 20.22 11.85 5.08
N TRP A 51 20.08 13.13 5.41
CA TRP A 51 19.07 14.03 4.85
C TRP A 51 19.09 14.12 3.32
N ASP A 52 20.28 14.27 2.76
CA ASP A 52 20.54 14.36 1.31
C ASP A 52 19.93 13.16 0.57
N ARG A 53 20.15 11.95 1.08
CA ARG A 53 19.59 10.74 0.47
C ARG A 53 18.09 10.62 0.62
N LEU A 54 17.55 11.13 1.72
CA LEU A 54 16.13 11.09 1.98
C LEU A 54 15.37 12.05 1.04
N ALA A 55 15.88 13.27 0.89
CA ALA A 55 15.35 14.27 -0.03
C ALA A 55 15.44 13.81 -1.49
N ASP A 56 16.52 13.12 -1.88
CA ASP A 56 16.65 12.53 -3.21
C ASP A 56 15.63 11.41 -3.47
N ALA A 57 15.34 10.58 -2.46
CA ALA A 57 14.41 9.46 -2.58
C ALA A 57 12.93 9.89 -2.53
N MET A 58 12.63 11.01 -1.89
CA MET A 58 11.27 11.53 -1.71
C MET A 58 11.23 13.04 -2.01
N PRO A 59 11.49 13.42 -3.28
CA PRO A 59 11.60 14.83 -3.68
C PRO A 59 10.26 15.57 -3.67
N ASP A 60 9.16 14.85 -3.48
CA ASP A 60 7.80 15.37 -3.36
C ASP A 60 7.41 15.76 -1.94
N MET A 61 8.29 15.52 -0.97
CA MET A 61 8.10 15.89 0.43
C MET A 61 9.03 17.04 0.80
N ASN A 62 8.51 18.01 1.56
CA ASN A 62 9.31 19.12 2.07
C ASN A 62 10.06 18.74 3.37
N ASP A 63 10.90 19.66 3.85
CA ASP A 63 11.74 19.41 5.02
C ASP A 63 10.92 19.08 6.28
N ASP A 64 9.85 19.82 6.56
CA ASP A 64 9.03 19.57 7.75
C ASP A 64 8.37 18.17 7.71
N GLU A 65 7.97 17.71 6.52
CA GLU A 65 7.36 16.41 6.30
C GLU A 65 8.35 15.26 6.43
N LEU A 66 9.56 15.42 5.88
CA LEU A 66 10.64 14.46 5.98
C LEU A 66 11.16 14.35 7.42
N GLU A 67 11.30 15.47 8.12
CA GLU A 67 11.61 15.49 9.55
C GLU A 67 10.53 14.74 10.33
N LYS A 68 9.25 15.04 10.06
CA LYS A 68 8.15 14.38 10.75
C LYS A 68 8.12 12.87 10.51
N MET A 69 8.40 12.44 9.29
CA MET A 69 8.49 11.04 8.93
C MET A 69 9.61 10.35 9.72
N GLN A 70 10.79 10.96 9.81
CA GLN A 70 11.90 10.40 10.58
C GLN A 70 11.58 10.35 12.09
N GLU A 71 10.95 11.38 12.66
CA GLU A 71 10.49 11.36 14.06
C GLU A 71 9.55 10.18 14.33
N MET A 72 8.57 9.96 13.46
CA MET A 72 7.58 8.88 13.61
C MET A 72 8.21 7.49 13.54
N LEU A 73 9.27 7.35 12.75
CA LEU A 73 9.97 6.08 12.53
C LEU A 73 11.13 5.87 13.51
N ALA A 74 11.53 6.90 14.26
CA ALA A 74 12.60 6.83 15.24
C ALA A 74 12.28 5.78 16.33
N GLY A 75 13.16 4.78 16.46
CA GLY A 75 12.99 3.69 17.42
C GLY A 75 11.93 2.65 17.04
N ALA A 76 11.30 2.76 15.85
CA ALA A 76 10.42 1.72 15.33
C ALA A 76 11.19 0.42 15.12
N ARG A 77 10.61 -0.69 15.59
CA ARG A 77 11.16 -2.05 15.44
C ARG A 77 10.09 -2.97 14.91
N GLU A 78 10.47 -3.79 13.94
CA GLU A 78 9.54 -4.70 13.27
C GLU A 78 10.12 -6.12 13.16
N SER A 79 9.22 -7.09 13.04
CA SER A 79 9.53 -8.50 12.97
C SER A 79 10.16 -8.89 11.62
N GLY A 80 11.32 -9.53 11.69
CA GLY A 80 11.95 -10.16 10.53
C GLY A 80 11.13 -11.28 9.93
N SER A 81 10.34 -12.01 10.74
CA SER A 81 9.46 -13.06 10.20
C SER A 81 8.33 -12.44 9.37
N ALA A 82 7.71 -11.37 9.85
CA ALA A 82 6.67 -10.64 9.12
C ALA A 82 7.22 -10.04 7.81
N ARG A 83 8.46 -9.53 7.83
CA ARG A 83 9.15 -9.05 6.63
C ARG A 83 9.39 -10.13 5.59
N ARG A 84 9.89 -11.31 6.01
CA ARG A 84 10.07 -12.45 5.10
C ARG A 84 8.74 -12.92 4.52
N GLU A 85 7.69 -12.96 5.32
CA GLU A 85 6.33 -13.25 4.85
C GLU A 85 5.85 -12.22 3.81
N ARG A 86 6.02 -10.92 4.09
CA ARG A 86 5.73 -9.84 3.12
C ARG A 86 6.51 -10.02 1.82
N MET A 87 7.80 -10.33 1.89
CA MET A 87 8.65 -10.54 0.70
C MET A 87 8.18 -11.74 -0.14
N LEU A 88 7.71 -12.80 0.52
CA LEU A 88 7.11 -13.96 -0.16
C LEU A 88 5.72 -13.65 -0.72
N GLY A 89 5.10 -12.55 -0.31
CA GLY A 89 3.73 -12.18 -0.63
C GLY A 89 2.75 -13.05 0.14
N VAL A 90 1.83 -12.41 0.87
CA VAL A 90 0.75 -13.14 1.54
C VAL A 90 -0.19 -13.69 0.46
N PRO A 91 -0.49 -15.01 0.45
CA PRO A 91 -1.48 -15.56 -0.46
C PRO A 91 -2.86 -14.95 -0.20
N VAL A 92 -3.55 -14.58 -1.27
CA VAL A 92 -4.91 -14.05 -1.23
C VAL A 92 -5.71 -14.73 -2.34
N ASP A 93 -6.89 -15.24 -2.01
CA ASP A 93 -7.85 -15.70 -3.01
C ASP A 93 -8.67 -14.52 -3.50
N ALA A 94 -8.27 -13.95 -4.64
CA ALA A 94 -8.94 -12.80 -5.24
C ALA A 94 -10.41 -13.10 -5.62
N SER A 95 -10.77 -14.37 -5.86
CA SER A 95 -12.16 -14.73 -6.21
C SER A 95 -13.15 -14.52 -5.06
N LEU A 96 -12.66 -14.48 -3.82
CA LEU A 96 -13.45 -14.20 -2.62
C LEU A 96 -13.60 -12.69 -2.35
N ILE A 97 -12.89 -11.83 -3.10
CA ILE A 97 -12.96 -10.37 -2.98
C ILE A 97 -13.75 -9.85 -4.18
N SER A 98 -15.08 -9.87 -4.08
CA SER A 98 -16.00 -9.43 -5.14
C SER A 98 -16.50 -7.99 -4.99
N VAL A 99 -15.90 -7.23 -4.07
CA VAL A 99 -16.29 -5.85 -3.78
C VAL A 99 -15.58 -4.86 -4.71
N PRO A 100 -16.17 -3.67 -4.96
CA PRO A 100 -15.45 -2.60 -5.63
C PRO A 100 -14.12 -2.34 -4.92
N THR A 101 -13.04 -2.33 -5.70
CA THR A 101 -11.69 -2.16 -5.19
C THR A 101 -10.98 -1.04 -5.95
N LEU A 102 -10.27 -0.18 -5.21
CA LEU A 102 -9.36 0.84 -5.70
C LEU A 102 -7.94 0.51 -5.25
N VAL A 103 -7.00 0.56 -6.18
CA VAL A 103 -5.57 0.47 -5.91
C VAL A 103 -4.89 1.73 -6.41
N ILE A 104 -4.16 2.39 -5.53
CA ILE A 104 -3.39 3.59 -5.83
C ILE A 104 -1.90 3.24 -5.84
N GLY A 105 -1.21 3.58 -6.93
CA GLY A 105 0.25 3.50 -7.04
C GLY A 105 0.90 4.88 -7.07
N ALA A 106 2.14 4.95 -6.61
CA ALA A 106 2.98 6.15 -6.62
C ALA A 106 4.11 6.00 -7.65
N GLY A 107 4.43 7.06 -8.37
CA GLY A 107 5.42 7.05 -9.46
C GLY A 107 6.87 7.09 -9.01
N LEU A 108 7.13 7.67 -7.84
CA LEU A 108 8.44 7.76 -7.21
C LEU A 108 8.59 6.73 -6.07
N ASP A 109 7.78 5.67 -6.10
CA ASP A 109 7.78 4.65 -5.07
C ASP A 109 8.85 3.57 -5.33
N ASP A 110 9.98 3.69 -4.63
CA ASP A 110 11.06 2.70 -4.65
C ASP A 110 10.86 1.55 -3.64
N VAL A 111 9.79 1.58 -2.85
CA VAL A 111 9.45 0.52 -1.89
C VAL A 111 8.53 -0.51 -2.56
N ILE A 112 7.47 -0.02 -3.21
CA ILE A 112 6.49 -0.78 -3.97
C ILE A 112 6.40 -0.13 -5.36
N HIS A 113 7.17 -0.67 -6.30
CA HIS A 113 7.21 -0.11 -7.65
C HIS A 113 5.79 -0.05 -8.25
N PRO A 114 5.40 1.01 -8.98
CA PRO A 114 4.03 1.21 -9.47
C PRO A 114 3.51 0.04 -10.32
N ALA A 115 4.40 -0.66 -11.03
CA ALA A 115 4.06 -1.88 -11.75
C ALA A 115 3.56 -3.02 -10.85
N GLU A 116 4.04 -3.11 -9.60
CA GLU A 116 3.57 -4.10 -8.60
C GLU A 116 2.19 -3.73 -8.06
N ALA A 117 1.95 -2.44 -7.80
CA ALA A 117 0.62 -1.95 -7.46
C ALA A 117 -0.36 -2.22 -8.61
N ARG A 118 0.05 -1.99 -9.87
CA ARG A 118 -0.76 -2.31 -11.05
C ARG A 118 -1.08 -3.80 -11.16
N ARG A 119 -0.10 -4.69 -10.96
CA ARG A 119 -0.34 -6.15 -10.93
C ARG A 119 -1.33 -6.55 -9.83
N THR A 120 -1.27 -5.89 -8.68
CA THR A 120 -2.23 -6.10 -7.60
C THR A 120 -3.63 -5.68 -8.02
N ALA A 121 -3.76 -4.55 -8.72
CA ALA A 121 -5.03 -4.10 -9.27
C ALA A 121 -5.58 -5.09 -10.32
N ASP A 122 -4.74 -5.54 -11.25
CA ASP A 122 -5.11 -6.50 -12.28
C ASP A 122 -5.57 -7.83 -11.68
N LEU A 123 -4.85 -8.35 -10.65
CA LEU A 123 -5.22 -9.57 -9.93
C LEU A 123 -6.59 -9.48 -9.26
N LEU A 124 -6.93 -8.30 -8.74
CA LEU A 124 -8.19 -8.06 -8.03
C LEU A 124 -9.32 -7.59 -8.96
N GLY A 125 -9.06 -7.37 -10.25
CA GLY A 125 -10.00 -6.69 -11.15
C GLY A 125 -10.37 -5.27 -10.68
N ALA A 126 -9.44 -4.59 -10.00
CA ALA A 126 -9.67 -3.32 -9.34
C ALA A 126 -9.56 -2.11 -10.28
N THR A 127 -10.13 -0.98 -9.87
CA THR A 127 -9.76 0.33 -10.42
C THR A 127 -8.31 0.64 -10.02
N TYR A 128 -7.49 1.08 -10.96
CA TYR A 128 -6.11 1.50 -10.69
C TYR A 128 -5.97 2.99 -10.96
N GLU A 129 -5.45 3.71 -9.97
CA GLU A 129 -5.08 5.11 -10.09
C GLU A 129 -3.59 5.30 -9.79
N TYR A 130 -2.98 6.26 -10.49
CA TYR A 130 -1.54 6.45 -10.50
C TYR A 130 -1.18 7.91 -10.26
N PHE A 131 -0.34 8.14 -9.25
CA PHE A 131 0.14 9.45 -8.86
C PHE A 131 1.62 9.57 -9.23
N PRO A 132 1.95 10.11 -10.42
CA PRO A 132 3.30 10.02 -10.99
C PRO A 132 4.36 10.76 -10.18
N SER A 133 3.97 11.82 -9.48
CA SER A 133 4.88 12.67 -8.71
C SER A 133 4.96 12.31 -7.24
N ALA A 134 4.21 11.29 -6.78
CA ALA A 134 4.22 10.91 -5.38
C ALA A 134 5.27 9.82 -5.11
N SER A 135 5.96 9.91 -3.98
CA SER A 135 6.73 8.82 -3.37
C SER A 135 5.85 7.94 -2.47
N HIS A 136 6.42 6.88 -1.88
CA HIS A 136 5.69 5.95 -1.01
C HIS A 136 4.98 6.68 0.15
N PHE A 137 5.73 7.49 0.89
CA PHE A 137 5.17 8.30 1.99
C PHE A 137 4.47 9.55 1.46
N GLY A 138 4.89 10.08 0.32
CA GLY A 138 4.21 11.17 -0.38
C GLY A 138 2.72 10.96 -0.57
N LEU A 139 2.27 9.71 -0.81
CA LEU A 139 0.84 9.39 -0.92
C LEU A 139 0.01 9.80 0.31
N VAL A 140 0.62 9.84 1.50
CA VAL A 140 -0.09 10.05 2.78
C VAL A 140 0.45 11.23 3.59
N MET A 141 1.68 11.69 3.33
CA MET A 141 2.34 12.74 4.10
C MET A 141 2.72 13.97 3.29
N GLY A 142 2.93 13.85 1.97
CA GLY A 142 3.33 15.00 1.13
C GLY A 142 2.19 16.01 1.01
N SER A 143 2.37 17.25 1.48
CA SER A 143 1.31 18.26 1.54
C SER A 143 0.72 18.60 0.17
N GLU A 144 1.49 18.46 -0.90
CA GLU A 144 1.01 18.66 -2.26
C GLU A 144 0.25 17.45 -2.81
N SER A 145 0.68 16.23 -2.46
CA SER A 145 0.17 14.96 -3.02
C SER A 145 -0.98 14.36 -2.22
N TRP A 146 -0.91 14.33 -0.88
CA TRP A 146 -1.91 13.68 -0.05
C TRP A 146 -3.34 14.23 -0.26
N PRO A 147 -3.58 15.55 -0.45
CA PRO A 147 -4.94 16.05 -0.68
C PRO A 147 -5.53 15.53 -2.00
N GLN A 148 -4.69 15.33 -3.02
CA GLN A 148 -5.10 14.79 -4.32
C GLN A 148 -5.44 13.31 -4.19
N VAL A 149 -4.63 12.54 -3.47
CA VAL A 149 -4.88 11.13 -3.15
C VAL A 149 -6.18 10.98 -2.37
N ALA A 150 -6.39 11.79 -1.32
CA ALA A 150 -7.60 11.79 -0.52
C ALA A 150 -8.84 12.19 -1.35
N GLY A 151 -8.71 13.18 -2.23
CA GLY A 151 -9.78 13.60 -3.14
C GLY A 151 -10.18 12.51 -4.13
N SER A 152 -9.19 11.79 -4.70
CA SER A 152 -9.42 10.62 -5.56
C SER A 152 -10.18 9.52 -4.81
N VAL A 153 -9.71 9.15 -3.61
CA VAL A 153 -10.37 8.14 -2.78
C VAL A 153 -11.81 8.55 -2.46
N LEU A 154 -12.02 9.81 -2.08
CA LEU A 154 -13.36 10.33 -1.76
C LEU A 154 -14.28 10.29 -2.99
N GLY A 155 -13.82 10.79 -4.14
CA GLY A 155 -14.59 10.74 -5.39
C GLY A 155 -14.97 9.31 -5.77
N TRP A 156 -14.01 8.38 -5.69
CA TRP A 156 -14.24 6.97 -5.95
C TRP A 156 -15.29 6.35 -5.02
N LEU A 157 -15.24 6.70 -3.73
CA LEU A 157 -16.22 6.26 -2.72
C LEU A 157 -17.61 6.85 -3.00
N GLU A 158 -17.71 8.12 -3.34
CA GLU A 158 -18.97 8.82 -3.62
C GLU A 158 -19.69 8.22 -4.84
N GLU A 159 -18.95 7.98 -5.92
CA GLU A 159 -19.48 7.33 -7.14
C GLU A 159 -20.08 5.95 -6.86
N ARG A 160 -19.50 5.21 -5.90
CA ARG A 160 -19.89 3.82 -5.59
C ARG A 160 -20.80 3.71 -4.39
N ARG A 161 -21.08 4.81 -3.69
CA ARG A 161 -21.91 4.85 -2.47
C ARG A 161 -23.25 4.15 -2.66
N HIS A 162 -23.94 4.40 -3.78
CA HIS A 162 -25.25 3.78 -4.03
C HIS A 162 -25.18 2.25 -4.18
N ALA A 163 -24.17 1.75 -4.90
CA ALA A 163 -23.94 0.31 -5.05
C ALA A 163 -23.57 -0.35 -3.71
N MET A 164 -22.70 0.31 -2.92
CA MET A 164 -22.30 -0.16 -1.60
C MET A 164 -23.48 -0.21 -0.61
N VAL A 165 -24.35 0.81 -0.61
CA VAL A 165 -25.55 0.84 0.22
C VAL A 165 -26.56 -0.23 -0.21
N ALA A 166 -26.74 -0.46 -1.50
CA ALA A 166 -27.60 -1.55 -1.98
C ALA A 166 -27.12 -2.93 -1.50
N ALA A 167 -25.80 -3.17 -1.52
CA ALA A 167 -25.20 -4.41 -1.02
C ALA A 167 -25.40 -4.62 0.49
N LEU A 168 -25.41 -3.55 1.29
CA LEU A 168 -25.77 -3.61 2.72
C LEU A 168 -27.23 -4.05 2.94
N MET A 169 -28.16 -3.57 2.12
CA MET A 169 -29.59 -3.82 2.31
C MET A 169 -29.98 -5.26 1.92
N THR A 170 -29.37 -5.80 0.86
CA THR A 170 -29.54 -7.22 0.47
C THR A 170 -28.86 -8.16 1.46
N ALA A 171 -27.78 -7.72 2.12
CA ALA A 171 -27.11 -8.46 3.17
C ALA A 171 -27.94 -8.63 4.45
N GLY A 172 -28.74 -7.63 4.81
CA GLY A 172 -29.55 -7.61 6.03
C GLY A 172 -30.85 -8.40 5.94
N THR A 173 -31.31 -8.72 4.74
CA THR A 173 -32.56 -9.45 4.49
C THR A 173 -32.38 -10.97 4.39
N ALA A 174 -31.13 -11.45 4.37
CA ALA A 174 -30.78 -12.88 4.30
C ALA A 174 -30.46 -13.52 5.67
N ARG A 175 -31.04 -12.99 6.76
CA ARG A 175 -30.96 -13.57 8.11
C ARG A 175 -32.30 -14.10 8.57
#